data_AF-A0A074LDI5-F1
#
_entry.id   AF-A0A074LDI5-F1
#
_cell.length_a   1.000
_cell.length_b   1.000
_cell.length_c   1.000
_cell.angle_alpha   90.00
_cell.angle_beta   90.00
_cell.angle_gamma   90.00
#
_symmetry.space_group_name_H-M   'P 1'
#
loop_
_entity.id
_entity.type
_entity.pdbx_description
1 polymer ?
#
loop_
_entity_poly.entity_id
_entity_poly.type
_entity_poly.pdbx_seq_one_letter_code
_entity_poly.pdbx_strand_id
1 'polypeptide(L)'
;MSVAELNTVNMAEVLINAYELGDMVNRSFEVSDYLYWKQRVELNPSIQACVRKLDAKKELFAETERFGHFHPNYHEAKDAVQVVELELEQFVDVKEFKRAEKALDDMLHAMSETIAYSVSETIKVPSNDPNVKKGGCGSGGKCSCG
;
A
#
# COMPACT_ATOMS: atom_id res chain seq x y z
N MET A 1 31.37 -8.11 38.72
CA MET A 1 30.21 -7.52 38.01
C MET A 1 30.00 -8.35 36.75
N SER A 2 28.92 -9.13 36.74
CA SER A 2 28.63 -10.10 35.68
C SER A 2 28.11 -9.38 34.44
N VAL A 3 28.59 -9.84 33.29
CA VAL A 3 28.34 -9.36 31.91
C VAL A 3 26.85 -9.40 31.50
N ALA A 4 25.94 -9.73 32.41
CA ALA A 4 24.49 -9.88 32.19
C ALA A 4 23.69 -8.57 32.32
N GLU A 5 24.31 -7.46 32.75
CA GLU A 5 23.67 -6.13 32.81
C GLU A 5 23.85 -5.30 31.51
N LEU A 6 24.35 -5.91 30.42
CA LEU A 6 24.40 -5.26 29.12
C LEU A 6 23.09 -5.49 28.35
N ASN A 7 22.23 -4.47 28.40
CA ASN A 7 21.16 -4.15 27.45
C ASN A 7 19.90 -5.02 27.49
N THR A 8 19.14 -4.97 28.58
CA THR A 8 17.68 -5.12 28.43
C THR A 8 17.15 -3.86 27.76
N VAL A 9 16.58 -3.99 26.56
CA VAL A 9 15.94 -2.86 25.87
C VAL A 9 14.85 -2.30 26.80
N ASN A 10 14.92 -1.01 27.11
CA ASN A 10 13.87 -0.34 27.87
C ASN A 10 12.61 -0.23 27.01
N MET A 11 11.77 -1.27 27.06
CA MET A 11 10.57 -1.37 26.23
C MET A 11 9.59 -0.21 26.46
N ALA A 12 9.56 0.35 27.67
CA ALA A 12 8.70 1.50 27.97
C ALA A 12 9.13 2.73 27.16
N GLU A 13 10.44 2.99 27.10
CA GLU A 13 11.01 4.10 26.33
C GLU A 13 10.79 3.92 24.82
N VAL A 14 10.98 2.71 24.29
CA VAL A 14 10.70 2.40 22.88
C VAL A 14 9.24 2.65 22.53
N LEU A 15 8.31 2.23 23.39
CA LEU A 15 6.87 2.45 23.16
C LEU A 15 6.51 3.93 23.20
N ILE A 16 7.04 4.69 24.17
CA ILE A 16 6.80 6.14 24.27
C ILE A 16 7.28 6.84 22.99
N ASN A 17 8.52 6.57 22.56
CA ASN A 17 9.06 7.15 21.32
C ASN A 17 8.23 6.76 20.09
N ALA A 18 7.72 5.52 20.03
CA ALA A 18 6.85 5.08 18.95
C ALA A 18 5.49 5.82 18.94
N TYR A 19 4.92 6.10 20.11
CA TYR A 19 3.69 6.90 20.21
C TYR A 19 3.93 8.35 19.78
N GLU A 20 5.02 8.97 20.24
CA GLU A 20 5.38 10.34 19.83
C GLU A 20 5.59 10.41 18.31
N LEU A 21 6.27 9.42 17.73
CA LEU A 21 6.47 9.33 16.29
C LEU A 21 5.13 9.19 15.55
N GLY A 22 4.21 8.36 16.06
CA GLY A 22 2.86 8.22 15.49
C GLY A 22 2.07 9.53 15.52
N ASP A 23 2.15 10.29 16.62
CA ASP A 23 1.54 11.61 16.73
C ASP A 23 2.14 12.62 15.75
N MET A 24 3.46 12.59 15.55
CA MET A 24 4.14 13.43 14.55
C MET A 24 3.68 13.10 13.13
N VAL A 25 3.59 11.81 12.79
CA VAL A 25 3.08 11.35 11.49
C VAL A 25 1.63 11.82 11.29
N ASN A 26 0.77 11.68 12.28
CA ASN A 26 -0.63 12.11 12.19
C ASN A 26 -0.78 13.63 12.00
N ARG A 27 0.19 14.43 12.45
CA ARG A 27 0.23 15.89 12.28
C ARG A 27 1.03 16.34 11.07
N SER A 28 1.55 15.41 10.27
CA SER A 28 2.33 15.71 9.07
C SER A 28 1.46 16.36 7.99
N PHE A 29 2.14 17.03 7.05
CA PHE A 29 1.49 17.61 5.89
C PHE A 29 0.92 16.50 4.99
N GLU A 30 1.66 15.41 4.82
CA GLU A 30 1.33 14.27 3.98
C GLU A 30 0.01 13.61 4.42
N VAL A 31 -0.16 13.37 5.74
CA VAL A 31 -1.42 12.85 6.27
C VAL A 31 -2.56 13.85 6.08
N SER A 32 -2.30 15.14 6.31
CA SER A 32 -3.32 16.18 6.15
C SER A 32 -3.82 16.30 4.70
N ASP A 33 -2.91 16.30 3.72
CA ASP A 33 -3.22 16.35 2.29
C ASP A 33 -3.96 15.07 1.86
N TYR A 34 -3.49 13.89 2.30
CA TYR A 34 -4.17 12.62 2.05
C TYR A 34 -5.62 12.62 2.56
N LEU A 35 -5.84 13.02 3.82
CA LEU A 35 -7.18 13.05 4.42
C LEU A 35 -8.10 14.06 3.70
N TYR A 36 -7.57 15.20 3.28
CA TYR A 36 -8.32 16.20 2.52
C TYR A 36 -8.82 15.63 1.19
N TRP A 37 -7.93 15.03 0.39
CA TRP A 37 -8.31 14.45 -0.90
C TRP A 37 -9.21 13.21 -0.75
N LYS A 38 -8.97 12.41 0.29
CA LYS A 38 -9.85 11.28 0.64
C LYS A 38 -11.29 11.73 0.84
N GLN A 39 -11.49 12.77 1.66
CA GLN A 39 -12.83 13.32 1.88
C GLN A 39 -13.46 13.85 0.60
N ARG A 40 -12.69 14.51 -0.29
CA ARG A 40 -13.22 14.98 -1.57
C ARG A 40 -13.69 13.86 -2.48
N VAL A 41 -12.91 12.78 -2.57
CA VAL A 41 -13.27 11.56 -3.31
C VAL A 41 -14.52 10.90 -2.72
N GLU A 42 -14.62 10.81 -1.39
CA GLU A 42 -15.76 10.22 -0.68
C GLU A 42 -17.05 11.03 -0.86
N LEU A 43 -16.97 12.36 -0.81
CA LEU A 43 -18.12 13.25 -0.90
C LEU A 43 -18.62 13.48 -2.34
N ASN A 44 -17.82 13.15 -3.36
CA ASN A 44 -18.17 13.39 -4.76
C ASN A 44 -19.09 12.27 -5.31
N PRO A 45 -20.38 12.54 -5.60
CA PRO A 45 -21.33 11.51 -6.02
C PRO A 45 -20.98 10.87 -7.36
N SER A 46 -20.35 11.62 -8.28
CA SER A 46 -19.93 11.12 -9.59
C SER A 46 -18.81 10.10 -9.45
N ILE A 47 -17.84 10.38 -8.57
CA ILE A 47 -16.75 9.45 -8.27
C ILE A 47 -17.32 8.18 -7.61
N GLN A 48 -18.20 8.33 -6.62
CA GLN A 48 -18.85 7.19 -5.95
C GLN A 48 -19.71 6.34 -6.90
N ALA A 49 -20.32 6.95 -7.93
CA ALA A 49 -21.00 6.20 -8.98
C ALA A 49 -20.01 5.40 -9.85
N CYS A 50 -18.87 5.98 -10.22
CA CYS A 50 -17.83 5.28 -10.97
C CYS A 50 -17.15 4.17 -10.15
N VAL A 51 -16.89 4.38 -8.86
CA VAL A 51 -16.36 3.33 -7.95
C VAL A 51 -17.30 2.14 -7.90
N ARG A 52 -18.61 2.36 -7.71
CA ARG A 52 -19.61 1.26 -7.73
C ARG A 52 -19.65 0.52 -9.06
N LYS A 53 -19.50 1.24 -10.18
CA LYS A 53 -19.38 0.60 -11.51
C LYS A 53 -18.11 -0.23 -11.61
N LEU A 54 -16.98 0.28 -11.11
CA LEU A 54 -15.70 -0.43 -11.11
C LEU A 54 -15.81 -1.73 -10.32
N ASP A 55 -16.38 -1.68 -9.11
CA ASP A 55 -16.54 -2.86 -8.24
C ASP A 55 -17.39 -3.94 -8.93
N ALA A 56 -18.51 -3.56 -9.57
CA ALA A 56 -19.33 -4.49 -10.33
C ALA A 56 -18.58 -5.12 -11.52
N LYS A 57 -17.72 -4.36 -12.21
CA LYS A 57 -16.88 -4.90 -13.30
C LYS A 57 -15.76 -5.80 -12.77
N LYS A 58 -15.18 -5.48 -11.63
CA LYS A 58 -14.18 -6.32 -10.95
C LYS A 58 -14.75 -7.65 -10.48
N GLU A 59 -15.99 -7.66 -10.00
CA GLU A 59 -16.69 -8.89 -9.64
C GLU A 59 -16.88 -9.80 -10.86
N LEU A 60 -17.39 -9.26 -11.97
CA LEU A 60 -17.50 -9.98 -13.24
C LEU A 60 -16.13 -10.49 -13.74
N PHE A 61 -15.09 -9.66 -13.65
CA PHE A 61 -13.74 -10.06 -14.02
C PHE A 61 -13.24 -11.22 -13.14
N ALA A 62 -13.40 -11.14 -11.82
CA ALA A 62 -13.01 -12.19 -10.88
C ALA A 62 -13.75 -13.52 -11.14
N GLU A 63 -15.03 -13.47 -11.54
CA GLU A 63 -15.77 -14.64 -11.98
C GLU A 63 -15.15 -15.28 -13.22
N THR A 64 -14.82 -14.47 -14.24
CA THR A 64 -14.18 -14.99 -15.46
C THR A 64 -12.76 -15.50 -15.22
N GLU A 65 -12.01 -14.84 -14.33
CA GLU A 65 -10.65 -15.24 -13.94
C GLU A 65 -10.64 -16.59 -13.22
N ARG A 66 -11.68 -16.88 -12.43
CA ARG A 66 -11.84 -18.17 -11.74
C ARG A 66 -11.89 -19.36 -12.70
N PHE A 67 -12.43 -19.18 -13.90
CA PHE A 67 -12.46 -20.22 -14.95
C PHE A 67 -11.19 -20.23 -15.81
N GLY A 68 -10.29 -19.27 -15.61
CA GLY A 68 -9.01 -19.15 -16.28
C GLY A 68 -9.07 -18.36 -17.58
N HIS A 69 -7.88 -18.04 -18.10
CA HIS A 69 -7.66 -17.17 -19.28
C HIS A 69 -8.36 -17.65 -20.57
N PHE A 70 -8.81 -18.90 -20.63
CA PHE A 70 -9.53 -19.47 -21.78
C PHE A 70 -11.03 -19.15 -21.77
N HIS A 71 -11.52 -18.42 -20.76
CA HIS A 71 -12.89 -17.96 -20.75
C HIS A 71 -13.10 -16.93 -21.89
N PRO A 72 -14.11 -17.11 -22.77
CA PRO A 72 -14.31 -16.24 -23.94
C PRO A 72 -14.50 -14.77 -23.56
N ASN A 73 -15.09 -14.50 -22.39
CA ASN A 73 -15.35 -13.14 -21.93
C ASN A 73 -14.24 -12.59 -21.01
N TYR A 74 -13.12 -13.31 -20.82
CA TYR A 74 -12.04 -12.85 -19.92
C TYR A 74 -11.44 -11.51 -20.38
N HIS A 75 -11.14 -11.40 -21.68
CA HIS A 75 -10.54 -10.19 -22.25
C HIS A 75 -11.55 -9.03 -22.23
N GLU A 76 -12.81 -9.31 -22.57
CA GLU A 76 -13.89 -8.32 -22.51
C GLU A 76 -14.12 -7.80 -21.09
N ALA A 77 -14.14 -8.69 -20.09
CA ALA A 77 -14.29 -8.29 -18.69
C ALA A 77 -13.08 -7.46 -18.20
N LYS A 78 -11.87 -7.83 -18.60
CA LYS A 78 -10.65 -7.09 -18.29
C LYS A 78 -10.67 -5.69 -18.91
N ASP A 79 -11.02 -5.58 -20.19
CA ASP A 79 -11.09 -4.31 -20.90
C ASP A 79 -12.18 -3.42 -20.29
N ALA A 80 -13.31 -4.00 -19.89
CA ALA A 80 -14.38 -3.27 -19.21
C ALA A 80 -13.95 -2.69 -17.85
N VAL A 81 -13.11 -3.41 -17.08
CA VAL A 81 -12.50 -2.87 -15.85
C VAL A 81 -11.58 -1.70 -16.20
N GLN A 82 -10.69 -1.88 -17.19
CA GLN A 82 -9.72 -0.86 -17.58
C GLN A 82 -10.38 0.44 -18.08
N VAL A 83 -11.49 0.34 -18.82
CA VAL A 83 -12.25 1.52 -19.26
C VAL A 83 -12.78 2.32 -18.07
N VAL A 84 -13.34 1.66 -17.05
CA VAL A 84 -13.87 2.35 -15.87
C VAL A 84 -12.73 2.91 -14.99
N GLU A 85 -11.57 2.25 -14.94
CA GLU A 85 -10.37 2.80 -14.30
C GLU A 85 -9.91 4.09 -14.98
N LEU A 86 -9.88 4.11 -16.31
CA LEU A 86 -9.55 5.32 -17.08
C LEU A 86 -10.57 6.44 -16.84
N GLU A 87 -11.86 6.14 -16.73
CA GLU A 87 -12.89 7.12 -16.35
C GLU A 87 -12.63 7.70 -14.95
N LEU A 88 -12.29 6.86 -13.97
CA LEU A 88 -11.94 7.32 -12.62
C LEU A 88 -10.70 8.20 -12.61
N GLU A 89 -9.72 7.88 -13.45
CA GLU A 89 -8.52 8.69 -13.62
C GLU A 89 -8.77 10.04 -14.28
N GLN A 90 -9.95 10.31 -14.85
CA GLN A 90 -10.26 11.65 -15.37
C GLN A 90 -10.57 12.66 -14.26
N PHE A 91 -11.03 12.20 -13.09
CA PHE A 91 -11.36 13.07 -11.98
C PHE A 91 -10.10 13.63 -11.33
N VAL A 92 -10.01 14.97 -11.25
CA VAL A 92 -8.88 15.65 -10.59
C VAL A 92 -8.76 15.22 -9.14
N ASP A 93 -9.89 15.07 -8.42
CA ASP A 93 -9.89 14.62 -7.03
C ASP A 93 -9.24 13.24 -6.86
N VAL A 94 -9.47 12.32 -7.80
CA VAL A 94 -8.87 10.97 -7.78
C VAL A 94 -7.38 11.02 -8.07
N LYS A 95 -6.96 11.84 -9.05
CA LYS A 95 -5.53 12.03 -9.37
C LYS A 95 -4.76 12.58 -8.17
N GLU A 96 -5.29 13.63 -7.56
CA GLU A 96 -4.66 14.27 -6.40
C GLU A 96 -4.70 13.36 -5.17
N PHE A 97 -5.77 12.59 -4.97
CA PHE A 97 -5.83 11.56 -3.94
C PHE A 97 -4.72 10.51 -4.13
N LYS A 98 -4.56 9.95 -5.33
CA LYS A 98 -3.48 8.98 -5.63
C LYS A 98 -2.09 9.60 -5.44
N ARG A 99 -1.92 10.89 -5.78
CA ARG A 99 -0.65 11.62 -5.56
C ARG A 99 -0.35 11.75 -4.05
N ALA A 100 -1.34 12.16 -3.26
CA ALA A 100 -1.19 12.31 -1.81
C ALA A 100 -0.97 10.97 -1.11
N GLU A 101 -1.69 9.92 -1.54
CA GLU A 101 -1.50 8.54 -1.06
C GLU A 101 -0.07 8.05 -1.32
N LYS A 102 0.46 8.27 -2.53
CA LYS A 102 1.85 7.94 -2.85
C LYS A 102 2.84 8.70 -1.98
N ALA A 103 2.66 10.01 -1.80
CA ALA A 103 3.55 10.81 -0.97
C ALA A 103 3.57 10.34 0.49
N LEU A 104 2.41 9.95 1.03
CA LEU A 104 2.30 9.37 2.36
C LEU A 104 3.00 7.99 2.45
N ASP A 105 2.80 7.12 1.45
CA ASP A 105 3.47 5.81 1.36
C ASP A 105 5.00 5.96 1.31
N ASP A 106 5.50 6.87 0.46
CA ASP A 106 6.94 7.17 0.33
C ASP A 106 7.53 7.66 1.66
N MET A 107 6.82 8.53 2.39
CA MET A 107 7.24 9.00 3.72
C MET A 107 7.31 7.84 4.73
N LEU A 108 6.26 7.02 4.82
CA LEU A 108 6.20 5.88 5.74
C LEU A 108 7.26 4.82 5.41
N HIS A 109 7.54 4.60 4.13
CA HIS A 109 8.58 3.70 3.67
C HIS A 109 9.97 4.21 4.08
N ALA A 110 10.28 5.49 3.82
CA ALA A 110 11.55 6.09 4.22
C ALA A 110 11.77 6.06 5.74
N MET A 111 10.72 6.27 6.53
CA MET A 111 10.76 6.12 7.99
C MET A 111 11.07 4.67 8.39
N SER A 112 10.41 3.70 7.76
CA SER A 112 10.63 2.28 8.01
C SER A 112 12.05 1.84 7.68
N GLU A 113 12.60 2.30 6.55
CA GLU A 113 14.01 2.10 6.17
C GLU A 113 14.97 2.70 7.18
N THR A 114 14.71 3.94 7.60
CA THR A 114 15.56 4.63 8.59
C THR A 114 15.62 3.85 9.90
N ILE A 115 14.47 3.37 10.40
CA ILE A 115 14.40 2.56 11.62
C ILE A 115 15.11 1.21 11.41
N ALA A 116 14.82 0.50 10.32
CA ALA A 116 15.43 -0.80 10.04
C ALA A 116 16.96 -0.72 9.95
N TYR A 117 17.50 0.25 9.21
CA TYR A 117 18.94 0.39 9.02
C TYR A 117 19.68 0.92 10.25
N SER A 118 18.99 1.64 11.14
CA SER A 118 19.56 1.96 12.46
C SER A 118 19.75 0.73 13.36
N VAL A 119 18.98 -0.35 13.13
CA VAL A 119 19.11 -1.62 13.86
C VAL A 119 20.11 -2.54 13.16
N SER A 120 20.02 -2.69 11.83
CA SER A 120 20.95 -3.45 11.03
C SER A 120 20.82 -3.12 9.54
N GLU A 121 21.96 -2.85 8.89
CA GLU A 121 22.05 -2.60 7.45
C GLU A 121 21.61 -3.80 6.58
N THR A 122 21.52 -5.00 7.16
CA THR A 122 21.12 -6.22 6.43
C THR A 122 19.61 -6.48 6.42
N ILE A 123 18.82 -5.71 7.19
CA ILE A 123 17.36 -5.85 7.23
C ILE A 123 16.77 -5.40 5.89
N LYS A 124 15.90 -6.23 5.31
CA LYS A 124 15.17 -5.88 4.09
C LYS A 124 13.82 -5.27 4.47
N VAL A 125 13.60 -4.03 4.07
CA VAL A 125 12.30 -3.37 4.21
C VAL A 125 11.48 -3.64 2.94
N PRO A 126 10.29 -4.25 3.04
CA PRO A 126 9.42 -4.42 1.88
C PRO A 126 8.98 -3.05 1.37
N SER A 127 9.04 -2.87 0.05
CA SER A 127 8.60 -1.66 -0.64
C SER A 127 7.41 -1.99 -1.52
N ASN A 128 6.49 -1.03 -1.67
CA ASN A 128 5.37 -1.12 -2.61
C ASN A 128 5.79 -0.81 -4.06
N ASP A 129 7.05 -0.43 -4.31
CA ASP A 129 7.53 -0.14 -5.66
C ASP A 129 7.74 -1.44 -6.49
N PRO A 130 6.95 -1.66 -7.56
CA PRO A 130 7.08 -2.84 -8.42
C PRO A 130 8.41 -2.91 -9.18
N ASN A 131 9.18 -1.81 -9.24
CA ASN A 131 10.51 -1.77 -9.84
C ASN A 131 11.65 -2.13 -8.88
N VAL A 132 11.39 -2.31 -7.58
CA VAL A 132 12.38 -2.84 -6.65
C VAL A 132 12.49 -4.36 -6.88
N LYS A 133 13.16 -4.71 -7.97
CA LYS A 133 13.63 -6.07 -8.28
C LYS A 133 14.69 -6.49 -7.25
N LYS A 134 14.27 -6.85 -6.05
CA LYS A 134 15.12 -7.58 -5.08
C LYS A 134 14.34 -8.71 -4.42
N GLY A 135 14.19 -9.79 -5.19
CA GLY A 135 14.07 -11.18 -4.71
C GLY A 135 13.12 -11.40 -3.54
N GLY A 136 11.81 -11.43 -3.83
CA GLY A 136 10.77 -11.93 -2.94
C GLY A 136 10.21 -13.25 -3.48
N CYS A 137 10.35 -14.31 -2.68
CA CYS A 137 9.82 -15.65 -2.91
C CYS A 137 8.29 -15.61 -3.05
N GLY A 138 7.81 -15.55 -4.29
CA GLY A 138 6.39 -15.58 -4.65
C GLY A 138 6.16 -16.46 -5.86
N SER A 139 6.81 -17.63 -5.91
CA SER A 139 6.46 -18.68 -6.85
C SER A 139 6.21 -19.96 -6.07
N GLY A 140 4.98 -20.47 -6.14
CA GLY A 140 4.64 -21.79 -5.66
C GLY A 140 5.63 -22.82 -6.18
N GLY A 141 6.31 -23.49 -5.26
CA GLY A 141 7.33 -24.47 -5.58
C GLY A 141 7.82 -25.13 -4.31
N LYS A 142 7.55 -26.43 -4.19
CA LYS A 142 8.06 -27.30 -3.13
C LYS A 142 9.59 -27.17 -3.06
N CYS A 143 10.13 -26.69 -1.95
CA CYS A 143 11.56 -26.82 -1.65
C CYS A 143 11.75 -27.65 -0.39
N SER A 144 12.19 -28.88 -0.61
CA SER A 144 12.74 -29.83 0.34
C SER A 144 14.26 -29.69 0.27
N CYS A 145 14.91 -29.11 1.28
CA CYS A 145 16.35 -29.26 1.52
C CYS A 145 16.67 -29.04 3.02
N GLY A 146 17.24 -30.06 3.65
CA GLY A 146 18.28 -30.01 4.70
C GLY A 146 18.09 -29.09 5.89
#